data_AF-A0A7Z9BV69-F1
#
_entry.id   AF-A0A7Z9BV69-F1
#
_cell.length_a   1.000
_cell.length_b   1.000
_cell.length_c   1.000
_cell.angle_alpha   90.00
_cell.angle_beta   90.00
_cell.angle_gamma   90.00
#
_symmetry.space_group_name_H-M   'P 1'
#
loop_
_entity.id
_entity.type
_entity.pdbx_description
1 polymer ?
#
loop_
_entity_poly.entity_id
_entity_poly.type
_entity_poly.pdbx_seq_one_letter_code
_entity_poly.pdbx_strand_id
1 'polypeptide(L)' 'MSAEQKGKATLKNVEGKVQEAAGNITGDPKDQAEGKMKQAEASTKHAVEDTKDGVKKEIDKH' A
#
# COMPACT_ATOMS: atom_id res chain seq x y z
N MET A 1 -29.57 -28.80 15.75
CA MET A 1 -28.61 -27.94 15.02
C MET A 1 -27.43 -28.81 14.57
N SER A 2 -27.64 -29.68 13.57
CA SER A 2 -27.44 -29.47 12.12
C SER A 2 -25.96 -29.38 11.73
N ALA A 3 -25.39 -30.55 11.39
CA ALA A 3 -24.06 -30.72 10.81
C ALA A 3 -23.91 -29.92 9.50
N GLU A 4 -25.01 -29.60 8.84
CA GLU A 4 -25.06 -28.74 7.65
C GLU A 4 -24.58 -27.31 7.94
N GLN A 5 -24.78 -26.80 9.17
CA GLN A 5 -24.27 -25.48 9.54
C GLN A 5 -22.74 -25.48 9.73
N LYS A 6 -22.16 -26.58 10.23
CA LYS A 6 -20.71 -26.72 10.39
C LYS A 6 -20.01 -26.90 9.04
N GLY A 7 -20.60 -27.66 8.12
CA GLY A 7 -20.11 -27.80 6.74
C GLY A 7 -20.14 -26.48 5.96
N LYS A 8 -21.23 -25.71 6.09
CA LYS A 8 -21.36 -24.38 5.45
C LYS A 8 -20.36 -23.36 6.01
N ALA A 9 -20.06 -23.40 7.30
CA ALA A 9 -19.09 -22.51 7.91
C ALA A 9 -17.65 -22.81 7.44
N THR A 10 -17.28 -24.09 7.31
CA THR A 10 -15.97 -24.49 6.81
C THR A 10 -15.81 -24.14 5.33
N LEU A 11 -16.85 -24.33 4.51
CA LEU A 11 -16.81 -23.98 3.08
C LEU A 11 -16.63 -22.46 2.88
N LYS A 12 -17.40 -21.64 3.63
CA LYS A 12 -17.27 -20.18 3.60
C LYS A 12 -15.90 -19.68 4.07
N ASN A 13 -15.26 -20.35 5.02
CA ASN A 13 -13.90 -20.00 5.45
C ASN A 13 -12.83 -20.35 4.40
N VAL A 14 -13.03 -21.41 3.63
CA VAL A 14 -12.12 -21.78 2.54
C VAL A 14 -12.29 -20.81 1.36
N GLU A 15 -13.54 -20.49 1.00
CA GLU A 15 -13.85 -19.51 -0.05
C GLU A 15 -13.37 -18.11 0.31
N GLY A 16 -13.56 -17.67 1.57
CA GLY A 16 -13.04 -16.41 2.08
C GLY A 16 -11.53 -16.32 2.01
N LYS A 17 -10.79 -17.39 2.37
CA LYS A 17 -9.33 -17.45 2.23
C LYS A 17 -8.87 -17.44 0.77
N VAL A 18 -9.63 -18.05 -0.13
CA VAL A 18 -9.33 -18.04 -1.57
C VAL A 18 -9.59 -16.64 -2.16
N GLN A 19 -10.64 -15.94 -1.73
CA GLN A 19 -10.90 -14.55 -2.12
C GLN A 19 -9.92 -13.55 -1.49
N GLU A 20 -9.49 -13.74 -0.24
CA GLU A 20 -8.45 -12.91 0.38
C GLU A 20 -7.08 -13.15 -0.27
N ALA A 21 -6.78 -14.39 -0.67
CA ALA A 21 -5.60 -14.70 -1.45
C ALA A 21 -5.68 -14.04 -2.84
N ALA A 22 -6.80 -14.14 -3.54
CA ALA A 22 -7.01 -13.50 -4.83
C ALA A 22 -7.02 -11.96 -4.74
N GLY A 23 -7.59 -11.37 -3.68
CA GLY A 23 -7.66 -9.93 -3.44
C GLY A 23 -6.32 -9.32 -3.05
N ASN A 24 -5.49 -10.03 -2.29
CA ASN A 24 -4.08 -9.66 -2.08
C ASN A 24 -3.21 -9.86 -3.34
N ILE A 25 -3.67 -10.67 -4.29
CA ILE A 25 -2.96 -10.92 -5.56
C ILE A 25 -3.36 -9.91 -6.65
N THR A 26 -4.63 -9.48 -6.74
CA THR A 26 -5.08 -8.42 -7.66
C THR A 26 -4.72 -7.00 -7.18
N GLY A 27 -4.34 -6.83 -5.91
CA GLY A 27 -3.39 -5.79 -5.55
C GLY A 27 -2.03 -6.17 -6.10
N ASP A 28 -1.82 -5.98 -7.41
CA ASP A 28 -0.71 -6.56 -8.14
C ASP A 28 0.60 -6.23 -7.40
N PRO A 29 1.41 -7.23 -7.01
CA PRO A 29 2.63 -6.98 -6.24
C PRO A 29 3.58 -6.04 -6.98
N LYS A 30 3.47 -5.92 -8.31
CA LYS A 30 4.14 -4.89 -9.09
C LYS A 30 3.64 -3.48 -8.80
N ASP A 31 2.33 -3.27 -8.73
CA ASP A 31 1.75 -1.96 -8.39
C ASP A 31 2.07 -1.56 -6.95
N GLN A 32 2.12 -2.52 -6.02
CA GLN A 32 2.59 -2.24 -4.66
C GLN A 32 4.08 -1.88 -4.62
N ALA A 33 4.92 -2.57 -5.38
CA ALA A 33 6.36 -2.28 -5.44
C ALA A 33 6.64 -0.95 -6.14
N GLU A 34 6.00 -0.69 -7.28
CA GLU A 34 6.07 0.60 -7.98
C GLU A 34 5.53 1.73 -7.10
N GLY A 35 4.44 1.53 -6.39
CA GLY A 35 3.88 2.51 -5.45
C GLY A 35 4.88 2.84 -4.34
N LYS A 36 5.52 1.82 -3.75
CA LYS A 36 6.56 2.01 -2.73
C LYS A 36 7.81 2.70 -3.27
N MET A 37 8.26 2.36 -4.48
CA MET A 37 9.39 3.03 -5.13
C MET A 37 9.08 4.50 -5.45
N LYS A 38 7.91 4.78 -6.03
CA LYS A 38 7.45 6.15 -6.31
C LYS A 38 7.33 6.98 -5.04
N GLN A 39 6.86 6.40 -3.93
CA GLN A 39 6.83 7.08 -2.62
C GLN A 39 8.22 7.40 -2.07
N ALA A 40 9.18 6.48 -2.21
CA ALA A 40 10.55 6.70 -1.78
C ALA A 40 11.24 7.80 -2.62
N GLU A 41 11.05 7.77 -3.94
CA GLU A 41 11.56 8.81 -4.84
C GLU A 41 10.92 10.17 -4.55
N ALA A 42 9.60 10.23 -4.35
CA ALA A 42 8.89 11.45 -4.02
C ALA A 42 9.37 12.04 -2.69
N SER A 43 9.56 11.21 -1.66
CA SER A 43 10.06 11.65 -0.35
C SER A 43 11.47 12.23 -0.46
N THR A 44 12.33 11.60 -1.25
CA THR A 44 13.70 12.08 -1.48
C THR A 44 13.71 13.41 -2.23
N LYS A 45 12.88 13.54 -3.27
CA LYS A 45 12.75 14.80 -4.03
C LYS A 45 12.21 15.92 -3.15
N HIS A 46 11.17 15.67 -2.36
CA HIS A 46 10.64 16.64 -1.41
C HIS A 46 11.68 17.12 -0.41
N ALA A 47 12.44 16.21 0.21
CA ALA A 47 13.48 16.59 1.16
C ALA A 47 14.54 17.51 0.53
N VAL A 48 14.94 17.22 -0.72
CA VAL A 48 15.88 18.06 -1.47
C VAL A 48 15.26 19.41 -1.84
N GLU A 49 14.00 19.42 -2.25
CA GLU A 49 13.28 20.65 -2.61
C GLU A 49 13.05 21.55 -1.40
N ASP A 50 12.59 21.02 -0.27
CA ASP A 50 12.42 21.73 1.00
C ASP A 50 13.73 22.36 1.47
N THR A 51 14.85 21.62 1.35
CA THR A 51 16.18 22.14 1.70
C THR A 51 16.56 23.32 0.79
N LYS A 52 16.34 23.19 -0.52
CA LYS A 52 16.67 24.24 -1.49
C LYS A 52 15.77 25.47 -1.30
N ASP A 53 14.48 25.27 -1.04
CA ASP A 53 13.51 26.34 -0.82
C ASP A 53 13.81 27.10 0.48
N GLY A 54 14.21 26.39 1.54
CA GLY A 54 14.69 26.97 2.80
C GLY A 54 15.93 27.85 2.61
N VAL A 55 16.96 27.32 1.93
CA VAL A 55 18.19 28.08 1.62
C VAL A 55 17.88 29.31 0.76
N LYS A 56 16.99 29.17 -0.23
CA LYS A 56 16.63 30.29 -1.10
C LYS A 56 15.84 31.37 -0.37
N LYS A 57 14.96 31.00 0.55
CA LYS A 57 14.24 31.95 1.44
C LYS A 57 15.18 32.69 2.38
N GLU A 58 16.22 32.04 2.90
CA GLU A 58 17.23 32.71 3.74
C GLU A 58 18.09 33.69 2.93
N ILE A 59 18.45 33.35 1.70
CA ILE A 59 19.22 34.22 0.81
C ILE A 59 18.39 35.41 0.31
N ASP A 60 17.11 35.23 0.01
CA ASP A 60 16.22 36.30 -0.51
C ASP A 60 15.81 37.31 0.58
N LYS A 61 15.87 36.90 1.86
CA LYS A 61 15.49 37.73 3.01
C LYS A 61 16.61 38.65 3.52
N HIS A 62 17.80 38.60 2.93
CA HIS A 62 18.99 39.35 3.35
C HIS A 62 19.54 40.25 2.25
#